data_AF-W1XAK9-F1
#
_entry.id   AF-W1XAK9-F1
#
_cell.length_a   1.000
_cell.length_b   1.000
_cell.length_c   1.000
_cell.angle_alpha   90.00
_cell.angle_beta   90.00
_cell.angle_gamma   90.00
#
_symmetry.space_group_name_H-M   'P 1'
#
loop_
_entity.id
_entity.type
_entity.pdbx_description
1 polymer ?
#
loop_
_entity_poly.entity_id
_entity_poly.type
_entity_poly.pdbx_seq_one_letter_code
_entity_poly.pdbx_strand_id
1 'polypeptide(L)' 'MTQGAVKTTGKRSRTVSAKKKAILSAALDTFSQFGFHGTRLEQIAELAGVSKTNLLY' A
#
# COMPACT_ATOMS: atom_id res chain seq x y z
N MET A 1 15.46 21.84 -22.49
CA MET A 1 16.14 21.77 -21.18
C MET A 1 15.02 21.78 -20.13
N THR A 2 14.55 20.67 -19.55
CA THR A 2 15.24 19.79 -18.59
C THR A 2 14.54 18.41 -18.57
N GLN A 3 15.26 17.35 -18.93
CA GLN A 3 14.77 15.99 -18.73
C GLN A 3 14.95 15.66 -17.24
N GLY A 4 13.84 15.64 -16.50
CA GLY A 4 13.83 15.22 -15.10
C GLY A 4 14.45 13.85 -14.98
N ALA A 5 15.51 13.75 -14.18
CA ALA A 5 16.31 12.54 -13.99
C ALA A 5 15.41 11.32 -13.74
N VAL A 6 15.43 10.37 -14.69
CA VAL A 6 14.89 9.03 -14.48
C VAL A 6 15.76 8.38 -13.41
N LYS A 7 15.35 8.53 -12.15
CA LYS A 7 15.95 7.80 -11.03
C LYS A 7 15.72 6.33 -11.34
N THR A 8 16.77 5.62 -11.75
CA THR A 8 16.78 4.17 -11.84
C THR A 8 16.29 3.64 -10.50
N THR A 9 15.04 3.20 -10.47
CA THR A 9 14.34 2.85 -9.24
C THR A 9 14.98 1.59 -8.69
N GLY A 10 15.90 1.80 -7.75
CA GLY A 10 16.64 0.74 -7.09
C GLY A 10 15.70 -0.30 -6.48
N LYS A 11 16.24 -1.48 -6.12
CA LYS A 11 15.48 -2.60 -5.55
C LYS A 11 14.48 -2.16 -4.46
N ARG A 12 14.88 -1.20 -3.62
CA ARG A 12 14.04 -0.58 -2.58
C ARG A 12 12.77 0.07 -3.13
N SER A 13 12.85 0.84 -4.23
CA SER A 13 11.68 1.51 -4.81
C SER A 13 10.69 0.51 -5.41
N ARG A 14 11.18 -0.55 -6.06
CA ARG A 14 10.32 -1.65 -6.53
C ARG A 14 9.61 -2.36 -5.38
N THR A 15 10.31 -2.64 -4.28
CA THR A 15 9.71 -3.23 -3.07
C THR A 15 8.65 -2.32 -2.46
N VAL A 16 8.89 -1.01 -2.36
CA VAL A 16 7.91 -0.05 -1.84
C VAL A 16 6.67 0.01 -2.74
N SER A 17 6.86 0.03 -4.07
CA SER A 17 5.74 0.03 -5.02
C SER A 17 4.90 -1.25 -4.89
N ALA A 18 5.54 -2.41 -4.79
CA ALA A 18 4.84 -3.69 -4.59
C ALA A 18 4.04 -3.71 -3.28
N LYS A 19 4.63 -3.24 -2.17
CA LYS A 19 3.92 -3.11 -0.89
C LYS A 19 2.71 -2.18 -0.98
N LYS A 20 2.86 -1.01 -1.63
CA LYS A 20 1.73 -0.10 -1.85
C LYS A 20 0.60 -0.75 -2.64
N LYS A 21 0.93 -1.52 -3.68
CA LYS A 21 -0.08 -2.26 -4.45
C LYS A 21 -0.81 -3.29 -3.58
N ALA A 22 -0.09 -4.02 -2.73
CA ALA A 22 -0.71 -4.98 -1.80
C ALA A 22 -1.68 -4.29 -0.83
N ILE A 23 -1.28 -3.15 -0.24
CA ILE A 23 -2.14 -2.36 0.66
C ILE A 23 -3.40 -1.88 -0.05
N LEU A 24 -3.26 -1.35 -1.28
CA LEU A 24 -4.41 -0.88 -2.06
C LEU A 24 -5.37 -2.02 -2.41
N SER A 25 -4.84 -3.19 -2.79
CA SER A 25 -5.65 -4.36 -3.08
C SER A 25 -6.42 -4.85 -1.85
N ALA A 26 -5.73 -4.94 -0.70
CA ALA A 26 -6.33 -5.32 0.57
C ALA A 26 -7.39 -4.31 1.03
N ALA A 27 -7.12 -3.02 0.88
CA ALA A 27 -8.06 -1.97 1.23
C ALA A 27 -9.32 -2.04 0.37
N LEU A 28 -9.18 -2.24 -0.95
CA LEU A 28 -10.31 -2.38 -1.86
C LEU A 28 -11.21 -3.56 -1.45
N ASP A 29 -10.61 -4.72 -1.20
CA ASP A 29 -11.33 -5.93 -0.79
C ASP A 29 -12.10 -5.72 0.52
N THR A 30 -11.43 -5.20 1.55
CA THR A 30 -12.05 -4.95 2.86
C THR A 30 -13.13 -3.87 2.79
N PHE A 31 -12.88 -2.74 2.10
CA PHE A 31 -13.89 -1.70 1.95
C PHE A 31 -15.10 -2.16 1.15
N SER A 32 -14.92 -3.03 0.15
CA SER A 32 -16.03 -3.57 -0.63
C SER A 32 -16.94 -4.51 0.18
N GLN A 33 -16.39 -5.20 1.18
CA GLN A 33 -17.14 -6.12 2.04
C GLN A 33 -17.80 -5.42 3.23
N PHE A 34 -17.07 -4.52 3.90
CA PHE A 34 -17.50 -3.94 5.17
C PHE A 34 -17.90 -2.46 5.09
N GLY A 35 -17.67 -1.81 3.94
CA GLY A 35 -17.84 -0.37 3.79
C GLY A 35 -16.78 0.45 4.53
N PHE A 36 -16.85 1.78 4.40
CA PHE A 36 -15.84 2.68 4.99
C PHE A 36 -15.81 2.64 6.52
N HIS A 37 -16.98 2.73 7.16
CA HIS A 37 -17.08 2.75 8.64
C HIS A 37 -16.97 1.36 9.28
N GLY A 38 -17.26 0.28 8.55
CA GLY A 38 -17.14 -1.09 9.05
C GLY A 38 -15.73 -1.66 8.92
N THR A 39 -14.84 -0.99 8.18
CA THR A 39 -13.47 -1.44 7.95
C THR A 39 -12.53 -0.95 9.05
N ARG A 40 -11.74 -1.86 9.62
CA ARG A 40 -10.66 -1.53 10.55
C ARG A 40 -9.32 -1.55 9.83
N LEU A 41 -8.47 -0.57 10.14
CA LEU A 41 -7.11 -0.48 9.56
C LEU A 41 -6.25 -1.73 9.87
N GLU A 42 -6.47 -2.38 11.01
CA GLU A 42 -5.77 -3.64 11.35
C GLU A 42 -6.07 -4.75 10.33
N GLN A 43 -7.32 -4.84 9.86
CA GLN A 43 -7.72 -5.86 8.89
C GLN A 43 -7.02 -5.66 7.55
N ILE A 44 -6.90 -4.39 7.12
CA ILE A 44 -6.16 -4.05 5.89
C ILE A 44 -4.67 -4.37 6.07
N ALA A 45 -4.09 -4.03 7.22
CA ALA A 45 -2.68 -4.28 7.49
C ALA A 45 -2.36 -5.79 7.50
N GLU A 46 -3.19 -6.59 8.17
CA GLU A 46 -3.08 -8.04 8.23
C GLU A 46 -3.20 -8.67 6.83
N LEU A 47 -4.23 -8.28 6.07
CA LEU A 47 -4.46 -8.79 4.72
C LEU A 47 -3.35 -8.39 3.73
N ALA A 48 -2.78 -7.19 3.88
CA ALA A 48 -1.67 -6.72 3.07
C ALA A 48 -0.28 -7.26 3.54
N GLY A 49 -0.22 -8.00 4.65
CA GLY A 49 1.03 -8.50 5.22
C GLY A 49 1.99 -7.40 5.69
N VAL A 50 1.45 -6.29 6.19
CA VAL A 50 2.23 -5.16 6.72
C VAL A 50 1.83 -4.86 8.16
N SER A 51 2.72 -4.22 8.92
CA SER A 51 2.32 -3.69 10.24
C SER A 51 1.41 -2.48 10.08
N LYS A 52 0.52 -2.26 11.06
CA LYS A 52 -0.33 -1.06 11.12
C LYS A 52 0.50 0.23 10.98
N THR A 53 1.63 0.31 11.67
CA THR A 53 2.54 1.46 11.56
C THR A 53 3.02 1.64 10.12
N ASN A 54 3.48 0.58 9.45
CA ASN A 54 3.95 0.68 8.06
C ASN A 54 2.82 0.94 7.04
N LEU A 55 1.56 0.69 7.40
CA LEU A 55 0.41 1.08 6.57
C LEU A 55 0.16 2.60 6.64
N LEU A 56 0.46 3.23 7.78
CA LEU A 56 0.25 4.66 8.03
C LEU A 56 1.36 5.57 7.47
N TYR A 57 2.49 5.00 7.03
CA TYR A 57 3.67 5.70 6.49
C TYR A 57 3.92 5.36 5.01
#